data_AF-A0A2E2M7T9-F1
#
_entry.id   AF-A0A2E2M7T9-F1
#
_cell.length_a   1.000
_cell.length_b   1.000
_cell.length_c   1.000
_cell.angle_alpha   90.00
_cell.angle_beta   90.00
_cell.angle_gamma   90.00
#
_symmetry.space_group_name_H-M   'P 1'
#
loop_
_entity.id
_entity.type
_entity.pdbx_description
1 polymer ?
#
loop_
_entity_poly.entity_id
_entity_poly.type
_entity_poly.pdbx_seq_one_letter_code
_entity_poly.pdbx_strand_id
1 'polypeptide(L)'
;MSTRETIQPQQRTANYERIGLLVLAAVLAVAPLVLSNAYQLNVLVLMAVNAILATGLAIVVRAGRLSLAQASFGGIGGYTTGILTTTLGMPFWLALPAGGLLAAAIGVLLGLTSLRLRGFYFAIATFTFSQLAIVILRAWTSVTGGMSGMFGLPFPTGFLGLDFSDPRQYYYLVLVVLFLAVAIYHACSRGTAFGRGLAVLGEDEVLASSLGVPATRYRLLAFALSSGIGGIGGSFGAHFIQGVSPSDIAPIVSVFVVVMVLAGGAKTLVGPLIGAIILTLVPELLRASAQWSMVFYGVFLLLYVYLFPDGLLPLAKSAFRRAVGDPPSGTASHRELALVDAATARAEAARQNQAEGQGADSTPIIALENASCAFGALKVLHGLDWSVRRGCINGLIGPNGAGKTTFFNVLTGVAPVTEGTVRWHGAPVVPVPGEMVRRGMSRTFQHARVFEDQTVADSILLAAELSRRAVPETHLGWALSFFNLTDVAFSRGRDLTHYQRRLTSIAMAMASSPELLLLDEPLAGLDDTETRELSRKIAGLQQETGNTILLIEHKLSEVMELCDTLTVLDHGVIIATGTPDEVSRNSTVIEAYLGNE
;
A
#
# COMPACT_ATOMS: atom_id res chain seq x y z
N MET A 1 -23.12 31.75 4.27
CA MET A 1 -23.49 31.45 2.87
C MET A 1 -22.18 31.17 2.12
N SER A 2 -22.03 29.93 1.63
CA SER A 2 -20.92 29.35 0.85
C SER A 2 -19.48 29.40 1.41
N THR A 3 -19.08 28.35 2.15
CA THR A 3 -17.70 28.07 2.60
C THR A 3 -17.26 26.67 2.13
N ARG A 4 -17.43 26.35 0.83
CA ARG A 4 -17.11 25.03 0.26
C ARG A 4 -16.02 25.02 -0.83
N GLU A 5 -15.41 26.15 -1.12
CA GLU A 5 -14.43 26.24 -2.22
C GLU A 5 -13.10 26.76 -1.71
N THR A 6 -12.18 25.88 -1.32
CA THR A 6 -10.70 26.03 -1.51
C THR A 6 -9.93 24.86 -0.90
N ILE A 7 -9.67 23.81 -1.70
CA ILE A 7 -8.66 22.76 -1.46
C ILE A 7 -8.11 22.37 -2.85
N GLN A 8 -7.18 23.13 -3.48
CA GLN A 8 -7.00 23.00 -4.95
C GLN A 8 -5.59 22.97 -5.59
N PRO A 9 -4.63 22.19 -5.07
CA PRO A 9 -3.61 21.57 -5.93
C PRO A 9 -4.00 20.13 -6.34
N GLN A 10 -4.46 19.32 -5.38
CA GLN A 10 -4.82 17.91 -5.61
C GLN A 10 -6.17 17.71 -6.31
N GLN A 11 -7.14 18.61 -6.09
CA GLN A 11 -8.43 18.57 -6.82
C GLN A 11 -8.25 18.81 -8.33
N ARG A 12 -7.22 19.54 -8.79
CA ARG A 12 -6.94 19.75 -10.22
C ARG A 12 -6.39 18.51 -10.91
N THR A 13 -5.48 17.76 -10.28
CA THR A 13 -4.99 16.48 -10.83
C THR A 13 -6.07 15.40 -10.88
N ALA A 14 -6.96 15.35 -9.89
CA ALA A 14 -8.16 14.52 -9.91
C ALA A 14 -9.12 14.91 -11.05
N ASN A 15 -9.24 16.20 -11.37
CA ASN A 15 -10.09 16.66 -12.47
C ASN A 15 -9.52 16.25 -13.85
N TYR A 16 -8.20 16.29 -14.07
CA TYR A 16 -7.62 15.84 -15.34
C TYR A 16 -7.79 14.33 -15.58
N GLU A 17 -7.66 13.51 -14.55
CA GLU A 17 -7.89 12.06 -14.69
C GLU A 17 -9.36 11.75 -14.93
N ARG A 18 -10.28 12.50 -14.32
CA ARG A 18 -11.72 12.42 -14.61
C ARG A 18 -12.04 12.85 -16.04
N ILE A 19 -11.47 13.95 -16.53
CA ILE A 19 -11.65 14.42 -17.91
C ILE A 19 -11.08 13.38 -18.89
N GLY A 20 -9.87 12.89 -18.65
CA GLY A 20 -9.26 11.84 -19.48
C GLY A 20 -10.10 10.55 -19.51
N LEU A 21 -10.68 10.16 -18.36
CA LEU A 21 -11.60 9.03 -18.29
C LEU A 21 -12.89 9.28 -19.08
N LEU A 22 -13.48 10.47 -18.99
CA LEU A 22 -14.69 10.83 -19.74
C LEU A 22 -14.43 10.88 -21.24
N VAL A 23 -13.29 11.42 -21.67
CA VAL A 23 -12.88 11.43 -23.08
C VAL A 23 -12.68 10.00 -23.57
N LEU A 24 -11.92 9.18 -22.82
CA LEU A 24 -11.72 7.77 -23.19
C LEU A 24 -13.05 7.01 -23.24
N ALA A 25 -13.94 7.25 -22.29
CA ALA A 25 -15.28 6.66 -22.26
C ALA A 25 -16.10 7.04 -23.50
N ALA A 26 -16.08 8.32 -23.89
CA ALA A 26 -16.76 8.81 -25.08
C ALA A 26 -16.18 8.19 -26.36
N VAL A 27 -14.85 8.11 -26.47
CA VAL A 27 -14.16 7.49 -27.61
C VAL A 27 -14.55 6.01 -27.74
N LEU A 28 -14.53 5.26 -26.63
CA LEU A 28 -14.91 3.85 -26.63
C LEU A 28 -16.40 3.66 -26.97
N ALA A 29 -17.29 4.53 -26.46
CA ALA A 29 -18.71 4.45 -26.76
C ALA A 29 -19.02 4.75 -28.25
N VAL A 30 -18.26 5.64 -28.90
CA VAL A 30 -18.47 6.01 -30.31
C VAL A 30 -17.75 5.06 -31.28
N ALA A 31 -16.72 4.34 -30.85
CA ALA A 31 -15.92 3.47 -31.73
C ALA A 31 -16.73 2.49 -32.61
N PRO A 32 -17.78 1.79 -32.12
CA PRO A 32 -18.60 0.87 -32.93
C PRO A 32 -19.48 1.55 -33.99
N LEU A 33 -19.68 2.87 -33.89
CA LEU A 33 -20.42 3.66 -34.88
C LEU A 33 -19.57 3.97 -36.12
N VAL A 34 -18.25 4.08 -35.93
CA VAL A 34 -17.28 4.32 -37.01
C VAL A 34 -16.77 3.01 -37.59
N LEU A 35 -16.55 2.01 -36.74
CA LEU A 35 -16.03 0.70 -37.11
C LEU A 35 -17.19 -0.26 -37.38
N SER A 36 -17.55 -0.39 -38.66
CA SER A 36 -18.71 -1.19 -39.10
C SER A 36 -18.37 -2.65 -39.40
N ASN A 37 -17.10 -3.01 -39.49
CA ASN A 37 -16.67 -4.36 -39.86
C ASN A 37 -16.72 -5.30 -38.63
N ALA A 38 -17.37 -6.46 -38.77
CA ALA A 38 -17.47 -7.49 -37.72
C ALA A 38 -16.10 -7.87 -37.13
N TYR A 39 -15.06 -7.96 -37.96
CA TYR A 39 -13.71 -8.25 -37.47
C TYR A 39 -13.17 -7.13 -36.57
N GLN A 40 -13.36 -5.85 -36.94
CA GLN A 40 -12.93 -4.71 -36.12
C GLN A 40 -13.71 -4.66 -34.80
N LEU A 41 -15.01 -4.96 -34.82
CA LEU A 41 -15.83 -5.08 -33.62
C LEU A 41 -15.33 -6.19 -32.70
N ASN A 42 -14.92 -7.33 -33.25
CA ASN A 42 -14.35 -8.42 -32.44
C ASN A 42 -13.06 -8.01 -31.73
N VAL A 43 -12.19 -7.28 -32.42
CA VAL A 43 -10.96 -6.73 -31.82
C VAL A 43 -11.30 -5.74 -30.70
N LEU A 44 -12.32 -4.89 -30.88
CA LEU A 44 -12.78 -3.99 -29.81
C LEU A 44 -13.28 -4.74 -28.57
N VAL A 45 -14.00 -5.85 -28.74
CA VAL A 45 -14.42 -6.70 -27.60
C VAL A 45 -13.20 -7.28 -26.89
N LEU A 46 -12.22 -7.80 -27.62
CA LEU A 46 -10.96 -8.32 -27.06
C LEU A 46 -10.20 -7.24 -26.29
N MET A 47 -10.12 -6.01 -26.82
CA MET A 47 -9.51 -4.87 -26.11
C MET A 47 -10.23 -4.60 -24.79
N ALA A 48 -11.57 -4.62 -24.79
CA ALA A 48 -12.36 -4.35 -23.58
C ALA A 48 -12.19 -5.47 -22.53
N VAL A 49 -12.16 -6.74 -22.95
CA VAL A 49 -11.88 -7.89 -22.07
C VAL A 49 -10.48 -7.78 -21.46
N ASN A 50 -9.46 -7.51 -22.28
CA ASN A 50 -8.09 -7.32 -21.78
C ASN A 50 -7.98 -6.11 -20.84
N ALA A 51 -8.73 -5.04 -21.09
CA ALA A 51 -8.80 -3.89 -20.20
C ALA A 51 -9.44 -4.23 -18.84
N ILE A 52 -10.46 -5.12 -18.80
CA ILE A 52 -11.02 -5.64 -17.54
C ILE A 52 -9.95 -6.42 -16.76
N LEU A 53 -9.24 -7.34 -17.43
CA LEU A 53 -8.18 -8.13 -16.80
C LEU A 53 -7.06 -7.23 -16.24
N ALA A 54 -6.59 -6.26 -17.04
CA ALA A 54 -5.57 -5.31 -16.65
C ALA A 54 -6.02 -4.42 -15.48
N THR A 55 -7.27 -3.95 -15.50
CA THR A 55 -7.86 -3.14 -14.40
C THR A 55 -7.91 -3.93 -13.10
N GLY A 56 -8.29 -5.22 -13.15
CA GLY A 56 -8.23 -6.10 -11.98
C GLY A 56 -6.82 -6.19 -11.41
N LEU A 57 -5.83 -6.53 -12.26
CA LEU A 57 -4.44 -6.66 -11.84
C LEU A 57 -3.86 -5.36 -11.26
N ALA A 58 -4.24 -4.20 -11.80
CA ALA A 58 -3.77 -2.90 -11.33
C ALA A 58 -4.08 -2.66 -9.84
N ILE A 59 -5.16 -3.23 -9.30
CA ILE A 59 -5.48 -3.17 -7.86
C ILE A 59 -4.37 -3.86 -7.04
N VAL A 60 -3.90 -5.02 -7.46
CA VAL A 60 -2.84 -5.78 -6.76
C VAL A 60 -1.48 -5.11 -6.94
N VAL A 61 -1.19 -4.56 -8.12
CA VAL A 61 0.03 -3.80 -8.36
C VAL A 61 0.11 -2.57 -7.45
N ARG A 62 -1.02 -1.88 -7.26
CA ARG A 62 -1.12 -0.76 -6.32
C ARG A 62 -0.84 -1.16 -4.87
N ALA A 63 -1.05 -2.42 -4.51
CA ALA A 63 -0.72 -3.00 -3.20
C ALA A 63 0.77 -3.39 -3.05
N GLY A 64 1.61 -3.09 -4.05
CA GLY A 64 3.04 -3.43 -4.07
C GLY A 64 3.34 -4.88 -4.38
N ARG A 65 2.45 -5.56 -5.12
CA ARG A 65 2.60 -6.98 -5.49
C ARG A 65 2.37 -7.16 -7.00
N LEU A 66 3.24 -7.92 -7.65
CA LEU A 66 3.11 -8.29 -9.06
C LEU A 66 2.65 -9.74 -9.15
N SER A 67 1.42 -9.97 -9.59
CA SER A 67 0.82 -11.30 -9.72
C SER A 67 0.92 -11.80 -11.17
N LEU A 68 1.47 -13.00 -11.36
CA LEU A 68 1.53 -13.70 -12.66
C LEU A 68 0.38 -14.71 -12.83
N ALA A 69 -0.75 -14.49 -12.16
CA ALA A 69 -1.92 -15.37 -12.14
C ALA A 69 -3.20 -14.76 -12.73
N GLN A 70 -3.17 -13.53 -13.26
CA GLN A 70 -4.40 -12.85 -13.69
C GLN A 70 -5.14 -13.59 -14.82
N ALA A 71 -4.42 -14.16 -15.79
CA ALA A 71 -5.04 -14.97 -16.84
C ALA A 71 -5.64 -16.26 -16.29
N SER A 72 -5.02 -16.85 -15.25
CA SER A 72 -5.56 -18.04 -14.59
C SER A 72 -6.86 -17.74 -13.84
N PHE A 73 -6.99 -16.57 -13.20
CA PHE A 73 -8.27 -16.15 -12.63
C PHE A 73 -9.34 -15.91 -13.70
N GLY A 74 -8.97 -15.30 -14.84
CA GLY A 74 -9.87 -15.21 -16.00
C GLY A 74 -10.31 -16.57 -16.50
N GLY A 75 -9.37 -17.50 -16.63
CA GLY A 75 -9.62 -18.90 -16.95
C GLY A 75 -10.59 -19.59 -16.02
N ILE A 76 -10.35 -19.50 -14.71
CA ILE A 76 -11.26 -20.05 -13.69
C ILE A 76 -12.68 -19.52 -13.90
N GLY A 77 -12.83 -18.22 -14.14
CA GLY A 77 -14.12 -17.63 -14.48
C GLY A 77 -14.74 -18.26 -15.74
N GLY A 78 -14.01 -18.27 -16.85
CA GLY A 78 -14.46 -18.84 -18.13
C GLY A 78 -14.83 -20.33 -18.07
N TYR A 79 -14.04 -21.15 -17.39
CA TYR A 79 -14.37 -22.56 -17.15
C TYR A 79 -15.59 -22.70 -16.25
N THR A 80 -15.69 -21.91 -15.18
CA THR A 80 -16.84 -21.98 -14.26
C THR A 80 -18.12 -21.63 -14.99
N THR A 81 -18.16 -20.53 -15.74
CA THR A 81 -19.35 -20.14 -16.49
C THR A 81 -19.63 -21.10 -17.64
N GLY A 82 -18.59 -21.59 -18.33
CA GLY A 82 -18.70 -22.63 -19.34
C GLY A 82 -19.35 -23.90 -18.80
N ILE A 83 -18.87 -24.42 -17.67
CA ILE A 83 -19.43 -25.61 -17.01
C ILE A 83 -20.88 -25.36 -16.60
N LEU A 84 -21.17 -24.27 -15.88
CA LEU A 84 -22.53 -23.98 -15.40
C LEU A 84 -23.55 -23.82 -16.54
N THR A 85 -23.15 -23.19 -17.65
CA THR A 85 -24.06 -22.94 -18.77
C THR A 85 -24.24 -24.16 -19.68
N THR A 86 -23.18 -24.91 -19.96
CA THR A 86 -23.22 -26.03 -20.92
C THR A 86 -23.62 -27.36 -20.27
N THR A 87 -23.20 -27.62 -19.03
CA THR A 87 -23.48 -28.91 -18.35
C THR A 87 -24.71 -28.84 -17.45
N LEU A 88 -24.91 -27.74 -16.74
CA LEU A 88 -26.01 -27.55 -15.80
C LEU A 88 -27.17 -26.74 -16.39
N GLY A 89 -27.03 -26.23 -17.62
CA GLY A 89 -28.06 -25.45 -18.32
C GLY A 89 -28.42 -24.13 -17.61
N MET A 90 -27.55 -23.63 -16.73
CA MET A 90 -27.83 -22.40 -15.99
C MET A 90 -27.78 -21.18 -16.94
N PRO A 91 -28.68 -20.20 -16.78
CA PRO A 91 -28.58 -18.92 -17.47
C PRO A 91 -27.23 -18.24 -17.21
N PHE A 92 -26.65 -17.64 -18.25
CA PHE A 92 -25.35 -16.95 -18.17
C PHE A 92 -25.29 -15.93 -17.00
N TRP A 93 -26.37 -15.17 -16.78
CA TRP A 93 -26.42 -14.14 -15.74
C TRP A 93 -26.34 -14.69 -14.31
N LEU A 94 -26.73 -15.95 -14.08
CA LEU A 94 -26.55 -16.63 -12.80
C LEU A 94 -25.16 -17.28 -12.70
N ALA A 95 -24.64 -17.78 -13.81
CA ALA A 95 -23.31 -18.35 -13.88
C ALA A 95 -22.20 -17.30 -13.67
N LEU A 96 -22.40 -16.08 -14.17
CA LEU A 96 -21.40 -15.00 -14.16
C LEU A 96 -20.92 -14.62 -12.74
N PRO A 97 -21.80 -14.33 -11.76
CA PRO A 97 -21.38 -14.10 -10.38
C PRO A 97 -20.64 -15.29 -9.78
N ALA A 98 -21.06 -16.53 -10.09
CA ALA A 98 -20.39 -17.73 -9.59
C ALA A 98 -18.94 -17.84 -10.10
N GLY A 99 -18.70 -17.53 -11.37
CA GLY A 99 -17.35 -17.48 -11.94
C GLY A 99 -16.45 -16.42 -11.26
N GLY A 100 -16.99 -15.21 -11.05
CA GLY A 100 -16.28 -14.15 -10.32
C GLY A 100 -16.01 -14.52 -8.86
N LEU A 101 -16.99 -15.08 -8.15
CA LEU A 101 -16.86 -15.47 -6.74
C LEU A 101 -15.89 -16.62 -6.54
N LEU A 102 -15.90 -17.63 -7.43
CA LEU A 102 -14.94 -18.73 -7.34
C LEU A 102 -13.51 -18.24 -7.61
N ALA A 103 -13.33 -17.37 -8.61
CA ALA A 103 -12.03 -16.75 -8.86
C ALA A 103 -11.55 -15.91 -7.67
N ALA A 104 -12.43 -15.13 -7.05
CA ALA A 104 -12.13 -14.38 -5.82
C ALA A 104 -11.76 -15.30 -4.64
N ALA A 105 -12.49 -16.40 -4.43
CA ALA A 105 -12.23 -17.36 -3.37
C ALA A 105 -10.86 -18.05 -3.54
N ILE A 106 -10.56 -18.51 -4.77
CA ILE A 106 -9.24 -19.09 -5.10
C ILE A 106 -8.14 -18.02 -4.97
N GLY A 107 -8.43 -16.78 -5.37
CA GLY A 107 -7.56 -15.64 -5.15
C GLY A 107 -7.23 -15.44 -3.67
N VAL A 108 -8.23 -15.41 -2.78
CA VAL A 108 -8.01 -15.29 -1.34
C VAL A 108 -7.17 -16.45 -0.80
N LEU A 109 -7.44 -17.69 -1.23
CA LEU A 109 -6.67 -18.86 -0.84
C LEU A 109 -5.19 -18.73 -1.26
N LEU A 110 -4.94 -18.35 -2.51
CA LEU A 110 -3.59 -18.11 -3.01
C LEU A 110 -2.93 -16.94 -2.27
N GLY A 111 -3.68 -15.88 -1.96
CA GLY A 111 -3.21 -14.75 -1.17
C GLY A 111 -2.76 -15.18 0.23
N LEU A 112 -3.55 -15.99 0.93
CA LEU A 112 -3.20 -16.45 2.28
C LEU A 112 -1.87 -17.21 2.32
N THR A 113 -1.56 -18.00 1.29
CA THR A 113 -0.33 -18.79 1.21
C THR A 113 0.85 -18.00 0.67
N SER A 114 0.62 -17.13 -0.31
CA SER A 114 1.69 -16.40 -1.02
C SER A 114 2.04 -15.04 -0.44
N LEU A 115 1.15 -14.36 0.30
CA LEU A 115 1.39 -12.98 0.78
C LEU A 115 2.53 -12.85 1.80
N ARG A 116 2.97 -13.97 2.40
CA ARG A 116 4.17 -14.04 3.24
C ARG A 116 5.45 -13.86 2.43
N LEU A 117 5.40 -14.14 1.12
CA LEU A 117 6.52 -14.00 0.19
C LEU A 117 6.67 -12.54 -0.25
N ARG A 118 7.91 -12.11 -0.45
CA ARG A 118 8.26 -10.74 -0.86
C ARG A 118 8.91 -10.73 -2.24
N GLY A 119 8.66 -9.65 -2.99
CA GLY A 119 9.30 -9.39 -4.28
C GLY A 119 9.13 -10.54 -5.28
N PHE A 120 10.24 -11.00 -5.85
CA PHE A 120 10.25 -12.02 -6.90
C PHE A 120 9.66 -13.38 -6.46
N TYR A 121 9.81 -13.77 -5.19
CA TYR A 121 9.24 -15.02 -4.68
C TYR A 121 7.70 -15.05 -4.79
N PHE A 122 7.05 -13.91 -4.62
CA PHE A 122 5.60 -13.79 -4.81
C PHE A 122 5.20 -14.02 -6.28
N ALA A 123 5.96 -13.44 -7.22
CA ALA A 123 5.74 -13.63 -8.65
C ALA A 123 5.95 -15.10 -9.06
N ILE A 124 6.98 -15.77 -8.55
CA ILE A 124 7.19 -17.21 -8.78
C ILE A 124 6.01 -18.02 -8.25
N ALA A 125 5.55 -17.77 -7.02
CA ALA A 125 4.43 -18.54 -6.45
C ALA A 125 3.15 -18.42 -7.28
N THR A 126 2.83 -17.21 -7.76
CA THR A 126 1.68 -16.98 -8.64
C THR A 126 1.87 -17.60 -10.04
N PHE A 127 3.09 -17.61 -10.57
CA PHE A 127 3.42 -18.33 -11.81
C PHE A 127 3.26 -19.84 -11.66
N THR A 128 3.75 -20.41 -10.56
CA THR A 128 3.61 -21.85 -10.25
C THR A 128 2.14 -22.23 -10.08
N PHE A 129 1.33 -21.38 -9.44
CA PHE A 129 -0.12 -21.56 -9.38
C PHE A 129 -0.73 -21.65 -10.79
N SER A 130 -0.36 -20.74 -11.70
CA SER A 130 -0.84 -20.74 -13.09
C SER A 130 -0.46 -22.04 -13.81
N GLN A 131 0.76 -22.54 -13.62
CA GLN A 131 1.19 -23.84 -14.18
C GLN A 131 0.42 -25.02 -13.60
N LEU A 132 0.20 -25.02 -12.28
CA LEU A 132 -0.58 -26.06 -11.61
C LEU A 132 -2.03 -26.08 -12.12
N ALA A 133 -2.65 -24.91 -12.29
CA ALA A 133 -3.98 -24.80 -12.85
C ALA A 133 -4.07 -25.44 -14.25
N ILE A 134 -3.08 -25.21 -15.12
CA ILE A 134 -3.03 -25.81 -16.46
C ILE A 134 -2.93 -27.32 -16.39
N VAL A 135 -2.07 -27.85 -15.52
CA VAL A 135 -1.91 -29.30 -15.35
C VAL A 135 -3.23 -29.93 -14.91
N ILE A 136 -3.92 -29.33 -13.94
CA ILE A 136 -5.24 -29.79 -13.48
C ILE A 136 -6.25 -29.74 -14.63
N LEU A 137 -6.36 -28.61 -15.34
CA LEU A 137 -7.34 -28.45 -16.43
C LEU A 137 -7.08 -29.43 -17.58
N ARG A 138 -5.82 -29.71 -17.92
CA ARG A 138 -5.47 -30.69 -18.96
C ARG A 138 -5.78 -32.13 -18.55
N ALA A 139 -5.61 -32.45 -17.27
CA ALA A 139 -5.88 -33.79 -16.74
C ALA A 139 -7.38 -34.06 -16.55
N TRP A 140 -8.19 -33.03 -16.26
CA TRP A 140 -9.59 -33.17 -15.89
C TRP A 140 -10.55 -33.28 -17.09
N THR A 141 -10.33 -34.28 -17.93
CA THR A 141 -11.06 -34.48 -19.21
C THR A 141 -12.58 -34.51 -19.07
N SER A 142 -13.13 -35.06 -17.99
CA SER A 142 -14.58 -35.22 -17.79
C SER A 142 -15.34 -33.92 -17.56
N VAL A 143 -14.68 -32.85 -17.10
CA VAL A 143 -15.34 -31.59 -16.72
C VAL A 143 -14.85 -30.42 -17.57
N THR A 144 -13.56 -30.37 -17.89
CA THR A 144 -12.95 -29.22 -18.59
C THR A 144 -12.76 -29.47 -20.09
N GLY A 145 -12.99 -30.70 -20.57
CA GLY A 145 -12.61 -31.11 -21.92
C GLY A 145 -11.10 -31.37 -22.10
N GLY A 146 -10.32 -31.34 -21.01
CA GLY A 146 -8.90 -31.70 -21.01
C GLY A 146 -8.04 -30.78 -21.86
N MET A 147 -7.18 -31.35 -22.70
CA MET A 147 -6.28 -30.58 -23.58
C MET A 147 -7.01 -29.70 -24.59
N SER A 148 -8.19 -30.13 -25.04
CA SER A 148 -9.00 -29.40 -26.02
C SER A 148 -9.71 -28.21 -25.39
N GLY A 149 -10.01 -28.26 -24.09
CA GLY A 149 -10.86 -27.28 -23.44
C GLY A 149 -12.34 -27.46 -23.76
N MET A 150 -13.14 -26.43 -23.47
CA MET A 150 -14.57 -26.40 -23.73
C MET A 150 -14.88 -25.54 -24.96
N PHE A 151 -15.83 -25.97 -25.78
CA PHE A 151 -16.30 -25.25 -26.97
C PHE A 151 -17.82 -25.21 -27.01
N GLY A 152 -18.38 -24.31 -27.82
CA GLY A 152 -19.82 -24.15 -27.97
C GLY A 152 -20.47 -23.45 -26.77
N LEU A 153 -19.70 -22.61 -26.07
CA LEU A 153 -20.27 -21.81 -24.97
C LEU A 153 -21.33 -20.85 -25.56
N PRO A 154 -22.54 -20.81 -24.99
CA PRO A 154 -23.60 -19.97 -25.51
C PRO A 154 -23.29 -18.50 -25.29
N PHE A 155 -23.78 -17.60 -26.16
CA PHE A 155 -23.77 -16.18 -25.85
C PHE A 155 -24.62 -15.89 -24.60
N PRO A 156 -24.35 -14.79 -23.87
CA PRO A 156 -25.23 -14.30 -22.81
C PRO A 156 -26.67 -14.25 -23.28
N THR A 157 -27.60 -14.72 -22.44
CA THR A 157 -29.02 -14.72 -22.80
C THR A 157 -29.51 -13.28 -22.97
N GLY A 158 -30.06 -12.97 -24.15
CA GLY A 158 -30.63 -11.66 -24.47
C GLY A 158 -31.74 -11.25 -23.51
N PHE A 159 -31.84 -9.96 -23.24
CA PHE A 159 -32.93 -9.36 -22.46
C PHE A 159 -33.23 -7.95 -23.00
N LEU A 160 -34.43 -7.43 -22.74
CA LEU A 160 -34.86 -6.09 -23.24
C LEU A 160 -34.75 -5.91 -24.76
N GLY A 161 -34.88 -6.99 -25.54
CA GLY A 161 -34.78 -6.96 -27.00
C GLY A 161 -33.35 -6.90 -27.54
N LEU A 162 -32.33 -7.03 -26.67
CA LEU A 162 -30.92 -7.14 -27.07
C LEU A 162 -30.56 -8.58 -27.40
N ASP A 163 -29.82 -8.77 -28.49
CA ASP A 163 -29.21 -10.02 -28.93
C ASP A 163 -27.68 -9.92 -28.82
N PHE A 164 -27.12 -10.65 -27.87
CA PHE A 164 -25.69 -10.66 -27.61
C PHE A 164 -24.89 -11.59 -28.52
N SER A 165 -25.52 -12.22 -29.52
CA SER A 165 -24.78 -12.83 -30.63
C SER A 165 -24.24 -11.78 -31.62
N ASP A 166 -24.81 -10.57 -31.64
CA ASP A 166 -24.31 -9.43 -32.40
C ASP A 166 -23.06 -8.83 -31.71
N PRO A 167 -21.88 -8.81 -32.37
CA PRO A 167 -20.65 -8.27 -31.79
C PRO A 167 -20.77 -6.83 -31.30
N ARG A 168 -21.62 -6.00 -31.94
CA ARG A 168 -21.82 -4.61 -31.53
C ARG A 168 -22.54 -4.53 -30.19
N GLN A 169 -23.61 -5.31 -30.02
CA GLN A 169 -24.37 -5.36 -28.77
C GLN A 169 -23.55 -6.01 -27.66
N TYR A 170 -22.78 -7.04 -27.99
CA TYR A 170 -21.82 -7.66 -27.07
C TYR A 170 -20.75 -6.67 -26.60
N TYR A 171 -20.21 -5.85 -27.51
CA TYR A 171 -19.24 -4.82 -27.16
C TYR A 171 -19.78 -3.83 -26.14
N TYR A 172 -20.99 -3.30 -26.33
CA TYR A 172 -21.59 -2.39 -25.37
C TYR A 172 -21.83 -3.05 -24.01
N LEU A 173 -22.20 -4.33 -23.99
CA LEU A 173 -22.32 -5.10 -22.76
C LEU A 173 -20.97 -5.21 -22.02
N VAL A 174 -19.90 -5.61 -22.71
CA VAL A 174 -18.56 -5.70 -22.11
C VAL A 174 -18.05 -4.32 -21.69
N LEU A 175 -18.40 -3.26 -22.41
CA LEU A 175 -18.04 -1.89 -22.06
C LEU A 175 -18.68 -1.45 -20.74
N VAL A 176 -19.93 -1.82 -20.48
CA VAL A 176 -20.58 -1.59 -19.16
C VAL A 176 -19.82 -2.30 -18.04
N VAL A 177 -19.40 -3.55 -18.27
CA VAL A 177 -18.62 -4.34 -17.31
C VAL A 177 -17.25 -3.71 -17.08
N LEU A 178 -16.60 -3.21 -18.13
CA LEU A 178 -15.35 -2.46 -18.03
C LEU A 178 -15.54 -1.21 -17.16
N PHE A 179 -16.60 -0.42 -17.37
CA PHE A 179 -16.87 0.75 -16.53
C PHE A 179 -17.12 0.38 -15.08
N LEU A 180 -17.79 -0.74 -14.81
CA LEU A 180 -17.96 -1.24 -13.44
C LEU A 180 -16.60 -1.64 -12.82
N ALA A 181 -15.75 -2.35 -13.56
CA ALA A 181 -14.40 -2.71 -13.11
C ALA A 181 -13.55 -1.46 -12.83
N VAL A 182 -13.65 -0.44 -13.68
CA VAL A 182 -12.97 0.86 -13.49
C VAL A 182 -13.55 1.62 -12.31
N ALA A 183 -14.86 1.57 -12.06
CA ALA A 183 -15.48 2.17 -10.88
C ALA A 183 -14.98 1.51 -9.58
N ILE A 184 -14.85 0.18 -9.56
CA ILE A 184 -14.26 -0.56 -8.43
C ILE A 184 -12.79 -0.17 -8.25
N TYR A 185 -12.01 -0.10 -9.35
CA TYR A 185 -10.62 0.34 -9.29
C TYR A 185 -10.49 1.80 -8.83
N HIS A 186 -11.41 2.68 -9.23
CA HIS A 186 -11.49 4.06 -8.76
C HIS A 186 -11.86 4.12 -7.27
N ALA A 187 -12.75 3.26 -6.78
CA ALA A 187 -13.01 3.13 -5.35
C ALA A 187 -11.77 2.66 -4.56
N CYS A 188 -10.83 1.97 -5.22
CA CYS A 188 -9.52 1.60 -4.68
C CYS A 188 -8.43 2.69 -4.89
N SER A 189 -8.80 3.87 -5.39
CA SER A 189 -7.87 4.99 -5.61
C SER A 189 -7.71 5.89 -4.36
N ARG A 190 -6.81 6.89 -4.44
CA ARG A 190 -6.51 7.80 -3.31
C ARG A 190 -7.71 8.60 -2.79
N GLY A 191 -8.86 8.57 -3.49
CA GLY A 191 -10.09 9.18 -3.00
C GLY A 191 -10.67 8.53 -1.73
N THR A 192 -10.37 7.25 -1.49
CA THR A 192 -10.91 6.49 -0.34
C THR A 192 -9.81 6.14 0.67
N ALA A 193 -10.20 5.95 1.94
CA ALA A 193 -9.27 5.50 2.99
C ALA A 193 -8.64 4.13 2.67
N PHE A 194 -9.39 3.24 2.01
CA PHE A 194 -8.85 1.96 1.54
C PHE A 194 -7.79 2.17 0.45
N GLY A 195 -8.07 2.98 -0.57
CA GLY A 195 -7.12 3.20 -1.65
C GLY A 195 -5.89 4.02 -1.26
N ARG A 196 -6.00 4.90 -0.26
CA ARG A 196 -4.85 5.58 0.37
C ARG A 196 -3.96 4.60 1.12
N GLY A 197 -4.54 3.74 1.97
CA GLY A 197 -3.79 2.69 2.65
C GLY A 197 -3.14 1.69 1.68
N LEU A 198 -3.81 1.39 0.55
CA LEU A 198 -3.24 0.53 -0.49
C LEU A 198 -2.03 1.18 -1.17
N ALA A 199 -2.13 2.46 -1.51
CA ALA A 199 -1.04 3.21 -2.14
C ALA A 199 0.19 3.30 -1.23
N VAL A 200 -0.01 3.58 0.05
CA VAL A 200 1.04 3.64 1.07
C VAL A 200 1.69 2.26 1.27
N LEU A 201 0.89 1.21 1.33
CA LEU A 201 1.37 -0.17 1.43
C LEU A 201 2.19 -0.60 0.20
N GLY A 202 1.83 -0.09 -0.97
CA GLY A 202 2.56 -0.34 -2.21
C GLY A 202 3.89 0.41 -2.32
N GLU A 203 4.04 1.51 -1.60
CA GLU A 203 5.26 2.32 -1.57
C GLU A 203 6.25 1.78 -0.53
N ASP A 204 5.83 1.66 0.74
CA ASP A 204 6.66 1.12 1.82
C ASP A 204 5.80 0.35 2.84
N GLU A 205 5.92 -0.98 2.84
CA GLU A 205 5.16 -1.86 3.73
C GLU A 205 5.50 -1.67 5.21
N VAL A 206 6.75 -1.34 5.52
CA VAL A 206 7.23 -1.21 6.90
C VAL A 206 6.71 0.09 7.50
N LEU A 207 6.75 1.19 6.73
CA LEU A 207 6.17 2.47 7.11
C LEU A 207 4.63 2.39 7.17
N ALA A 208 3.97 1.75 6.19
CA ALA A 208 2.52 1.56 6.20
C ALA A 208 2.04 0.86 7.48
N SER A 209 2.77 -0.18 7.91
CA SER A 209 2.43 -0.95 9.10
C SER A 209 2.61 -0.15 10.39
N SER A 210 3.64 0.72 10.47
CA SER A 210 3.84 1.62 11.61
C SER A 210 2.87 2.79 11.65
N LEU A 211 2.12 3.02 10.58
CA LEU A 211 1.05 4.03 10.51
C LEU A 211 -0.35 3.44 10.75
N GLY A 212 -0.47 2.15 11.05
CA GLY A 212 -1.78 1.54 11.37
C GLY A 212 -2.40 0.71 10.25
N VAL A 213 -1.76 0.58 9.08
CA VAL A 213 -2.31 -0.16 7.94
C VAL A 213 -2.13 -1.68 8.12
N PRO A 214 -3.23 -2.47 8.22
CA PRO A 214 -3.11 -3.92 8.30
C PRO A 214 -2.80 -4.52 6.92
N ALA A 215 -1.50 -4.62 6.60
CA ALA A 215 -0.98 -5.06 5.30
C ALA A 215 -1.67 -6.31 4.75
N THR A 216 -1.81 -7.36 5.57
CA THR A 216 -2.45 -8.64 5.18
C THR A 216 -3.90 -8.44 4.73
N ARG A 217 -4.71 -7.69 5.48
CA ARG A 217 -6.13 -7.47 5.16
C ARG A 217 -6.27 -6.68 3.86
N TYR A 218 -5.45 -5.64 3.68
CA TYR A 218 -5.48 -4.82 2.46
C TYR A 218 -5.10 -5.62 1.23
N ARG A 219 -4.04 -6.44 1.31
CA ARG A 219 -3.62 -7.28 0.19
C ARG A 219 -4.60 -8.39 -0.13
N LEU A 220 -5.19 -9.05 0.88
CA LEU A 220 -6.21 -10.09 0.64
C LEU A 220 -7.44 -9.52 -0.06
N LEU A 221 -7.92 -8.34 0.36
CA LEU A 221 -9.04 -7.65 -0.31
C LEU A 221 -8.68 -7.25 -1.73
N ALA A 222 -7.48 -6.68 -1.94
CA ALA A 222 -6.99 -6.33 -3.27
C ALA A 222 -6.92 -7.56 -4.20
N PHE A 223 -6.47 -8.70 -3.67
CA PHE A 223 -6.38 -9.95 -4.42
C PHE A 223 -7.77 -10.53 -4.73
N ALA A 224 -8.69 -10.53 -3.77
CA ALA A 224 -10.07 -10.96 -3.98
C ALA A 224 -10.76 -10.14 -5.09
N LEU A 225 -10.62 -8.81 -5.04
CA LEU A 225 -11.17 -7.91 -6.07
C LEU A 225 -10.51 -8.14 -7.44
N SER A 226 -9.18 -8.25 -7.49
CA SER A 226 -8.44 -8.50 -8.73
C SER A 226 -8.82 -9.82 -9.38
N SER A 227 -8.85 -10.90 -8.60
CA SER A 227 -9.21 -12.24 -9.08
C SER A 227 -10.67 -12.32 -9.48
N GLY A 228 -11.58 -11.67 -8.74
CA GLY A 228 -13.00 -11.61 -9.08
C GLY A 228 -13.26 -10.84 -10.38
N ILE A 229 -12.66 -9.66 -10.53
CA ILE A 229 -12.70 -8.88 -11.79
C ILE A 229 -12.07 -9.70 -12.93
N GLY A 230 -10.96 -10.37 -12.65
CA GLY A 230 -10.30 -11.28 -13.58
C GLY A 230 -11.26 -12.37 -14.07
N GLY A 231 -11.91 -13.09 -13.16
CA GLY A 231 -12.89 -14.13 -13.47
C GLY A 231 -14.09 -13.62 -14.27
N ILE A 232 -14.63 -12.45 -13.93
CA ILE A 232 -15.70 -11.82 -14.71
C ILE A 232 -15.21 -11.51 -16.14
N GLY A 233 -14.04 -10.88 -16.28
CA GLY A 233 -13.45 -10.58 -17.59
C GLY A 233 -13.22 -11.82 -18.44
N GLY A 234 -12.66 -12.88 -17.85
CA GLY A 234 -12.44 -14.15 -18.54
C GLY A 234 -13.73 -14.90 -18.88
N SER A 235 -14.79 -14.75 -18.10
CA SER A 235 -16.13 -15.28 -18.43
C SER A 235 -16.67 -14.63 -19.71
N PHE A 236 -16.60 -13.31 -19.82
CA PHE A 236 -16.98 -12.62 -21.05
C PHE A 236 -16.06 -12.97 -22.22
N GLY A 237 -14.75 -13.14 -22.00
CA GLY A 237 -13.83 -13.59 -23.04
C GLY A 237 -14.19 -14.98 -23.58
N ALA A 238 -14.43 -15.94 -22.69
CA ALA A 238 -14.75 -17.32 -23.03
C ALA A 238 -16.07 -17.45 -23.80
N HIS A 239 -17.12 -16.76 -23.35
CA HIS A 239 -18.42 -16.77 -24.03
C HIS A 239 -18.42 -15.99 -25.35
N PHE A 240 -17.54 -14.99 -25.50
CA PHE A 240 -17.37 -14.26 -26.75
C PHE A 240 -16.71 -15.10 -27.84
N ILE A 241 -15.63 -15.80 -27.47
CA ILE A 241 -14.89 -16.71 -28.37
C ILE A 241 -15.62 -18.06 -28.50
N GLN A 242 -16.67 -18.28 -27.69
CA GLN A 242 -17.43 -19.52 -27.57
C GLN A 242 -16.56 -20.74 -27.19
N GLY A 243 -15.48 -20.49 -26.46
CA GLY A 243 -14.51 -21.50 -26.08
C GLY A 243 -13.55 -21.02 -24.99
N VAL A 244 -13.05 -21.97 -24.22
CA VAL A 244 -11.98 -21.75 -23.23
C VAL A 244 -11.06 -22.96 -23.19
N SER A 245 -9.76 -22.73 -23.33
CA SER A 245 -8.73 -23.77 -23.39
C SER A 245 -7.66 -23.59 -22.31
N PRO A 246 -6.92 -24.65 -21.92
CA PRO A 246 -5.83 -24.51 -20.95
C PRO A 246 -4.70 -23.59 -21.43
N SER A 247 -4.54 -23.40 -22.74
CA SER A 247 -3.56 -22.45 -23.31
C SER A 247 -3.89 -20.98 -23.03
N ASP A 248 -5.18 -20.64 -22.92
CA ASP A 248 -5.63 -19.25 -22.70
C ASP A 248 -5.25 -18.74 -21.31
N ILE A 249 -4.94 -19.67 -20.40
CA ILE A 249 -4.60 -19.38 -19.00
C ILE A 249 -3.09 -19.52 -18.73
N ALA A 250 -2.30 -19.72 -19.78
CA ALA A 250 -0.87 -19.91 -19.69
C ALA A 250 -0.20 -18.73 -18.97
N PRO A 251 0.88 -18.93 -18.19
CA PRO A 251 1.48 -17.84 -17.44
C PRO A 251 2.01 -16.72 -18.35
N ILE A 252 2.37 -17.04 -19.59
CA ILE A 252 2.77 -16.05 -20.59
C ILE A 252 1.65 -15.04 -20.89
N VAL A 253 0.38 -15.47 -20.83
CA VAL A 253 -0.79 -14.57 -20.98
C VAL A 253 -0.86 -13.63 -19.78
N SER A 254 -0.66 -14.14 -18.55
CA SER A 254 -0.56 -13.28 -17.36
C SER A 254 0.59 -12.27 -17.45
N VAL A 255 1.74 -12.66 -18.01
CA VAL A 255 2.84 -11.74 -18.28
C VAL A 255 2.40 -10.62 -19.22
N PHE A 256 1.66 -10.93 -20.29
CA PHE A 256 1.10 -9.88 -21.16
C PHE A 256 0.19 -8.92 -20.42
N VAL A 257 -0.68 -9.41 -19.52
CA VAL A 257 -1.54 -8.54 -18.70
C VAL A 257 -0.70 -7.66 -17.75
N VAL A 258 0.38 -8.18 -17.18
CA VAL A 258 1.32 -7.40 -16.35
C VAL A 258 1.98 -6.31 -17.19
N VAL A 259 2.44 -6.65 -18.39
CA VAL A 259 3.01 -5.66 -19.31
C VAL A 259 1.97 -4.60 -19.65
N MET A 260 0.70 -4.94 -19.93
CA MET A 260 -0.38 -3.96 -20.14
C MET A 260 -0.49 -2.97 -18.98
N VAL A 261 -0.47 -3.46 -17.74
CA VAL A 261 -0.58 -2.62 -16.54
C VAL A 261 0.65 -1.73 -16.33
N LEU A 262 1.85 -2.28 -16.47
CA LEU A 262 3.11 -1.56 -16.27
C LEU A 262 3.33 -0.52 -17.38
N ALA A 263 3.20 -0.95 -18.64
CA ALA A 263 3.31 -0.12 -19.84
C ALA A 263 2.34 1.06 -19.81
N GLY A 264 1.09 0.80 -19.43
CA GLY A 264 0.07 1.83 -19.32
C GLY A 264 0.29 2.80 -18.15
N GLY A 265 0.95 2.35 -17.08
CA GLY A 265 1.18 3.12 -15.85
C GLY A 265 0.28 2.67 -14.71
N ALA A 266 0.76 1.71 -13.91
CA ALA A 266 0.01 1.03 -12.86
C ALA A 266 -0.48 1.93 -11.71
N LYS A 267 0.16 3.08 -11.49
CA LYS A 267 -0.21 4.04 -10.43
C LYS A 267 -1.38 4.96 -10.82
N THR A 268 -1.80 4.96 -12.08
CA THR A 268 -2.86 5.82 -12.61
C THR A 268 -4.16 5.07 -12.84
N LEU A 269 -5.29 5.79 -12.88
CA LEU A 269 -6.59 5.17 -13.16
C LEU A 269 -6.73 4.73 -14.62
N VAL A 270 -6.24 5.54 -15.56
CA VAL A 270 -6.42 5.35 -17.00
C VAL A 270 -5.33 4.48 -17.62
N GLY A 271 -4.17 4.37 -16.96
CA GLY A 271 -3.00 3.64 -17.47
C GLY A 271 -3.29 2.21 -17.90
N PRO A 272 -3.83 1.33 -17.02
CA PRO A 272 -4.14 -0.05 -17.39
C PRO A 272 -5.05 -0.19 -18.62
N LEU A 273 -5.99 0.75 -18.83
CA LEU A 273 -6.86 0.76 -20.00
C LEU A 273 -6.06 1.08 -21.27
N ILE A 274 -5.25 2.13 -21.25
CA ILE A 274 -4.41 2.52 -22.38
C ILE A 274 -3.45 1.40 -22.75
N GLY A 275 -2.78 0.81 -21.75
CA GLY A 275 -1.86 -0.30 -21.97
C GLY A 275 -2.56 -1.53 -22.57
N ALA A 276 -3.76 -1.88 -22.07
CA ALA A 276 -4.55 -2.97 -22.65
C ALA A 276 -4.98 -2.68 -24.09
N ILE A 277 -5.45 -1.47 -24.39
CA ILE A 277 -5.85 -1.07 -25.75
C ILE A 277 -4.66 -1.14 -26.71
N ILE A 278 -3.53 -0.51 -26.36
CA ILE A 278 -2.35 -0.45 -27.23
C ILE A 278 -1.75 -1.85 -27.44
N LEU A 279 -1.54 -2.61 -26.36
CA LEU A 279 -0.90 -3.93 -26.47
C LEU A 279 -1.83 -5.01 -27.02
N THR A 280 -3.14 -4.76 -27.09
CA THR A 280 -4.06 -5.62 -27.87
C THR A 280 -4.08 -5.20 -29.34
N LEU A 281 -4.04 -3.90 -29.64
CA LEU A 281 -4.11 -3.37 -31.01
C LEU A 281 -2.84 -3.64 -31.82
N VAL A 282 -1.65 -3.43 -31.23
CA VAL A 282 -0.38 -3.49 -31.96
C VAL A 282 -0.12 -4.88 -32.57
N PRO A 283 -0.24 -6.00 -31.83
CA PRO A 283 -0.12 -7.34 -32.43
C PRO A 283 -1.09 -7.56 -33.58
N GLU A 284 -2.33 -7.03 -33.45
CA GLU A 284 -3.37 -7.18 -34.45
C GLU A 284 -3.04 -6.42 -35.75
N LEU A 285 -2.47 -5.22 -35.64
CA LEU A 285 -1.99 -4.45 -36.79
C LEU A 285 -0.78 -5.12 -37.46
N LEU A 286 0.14 -5.68 -36.65
CA LEU A 286 1.33 -6.39 -37.15
C LEU A 286 0.99 -7.75 -37.77
N ARG A 287 -0.20 -8.30 -37.49
CA ARG A 287 -0.70 -9.57 -38.04
C ARG A 287 -0.74 -9.58 -39.58
N ALA A 288 -0.89 -8.41 -40.20
CA ALA A 288 -0.80 -8.26 -41.66
C ALA A 288 0.57 -8.69 -42.24
N SER A 289 1.63 -8.67 -41.42
CA SER A 289 2.98 -9.14 -41.76
C SER A 289 3.29 -10.48 -41.05
N ALA A 290 2.63 -11.56 -41.48
CA ALA A 290 2.60 -12.84 -40.76
C ALA A 290 3.97 -13.38 -40.29
N GLN A 291 5.02 -13.30 -41.12
CA GLN A 291 6.35 -13.85 -40.79
C GLN A 291 7.17 -13.02 -39.79
N TRP A 292 7.03 -11.69 -39.80
CA TRP A 292 7.85 -10.80 -38.98
C TRP A 292 7.10 -10.20 -37.80
N SER A 293 5.79 -10.48 -37.68
CA SER A 293 4.91 -9.96 -36.63
C SER A 293 5.48 -10.11 -35.21
N MET A 294 5.99 -11.29 -34.85
CA MET A 294 6.59 -11.53 -33.53
C MET A 294 7.87 -10.73 -33.30
N VAL A 295 8.70 -10.56 -34.34
CA VAL A 295 9.95 -9.78 -34.26
C VAL A 295 9.62 -8.30 -34.08
N PHE A 296 8.73 -7.75 -34.91
CA PHE A 296 8.30 -6.35 -34.78
C PHE A 296 7.62 -6.08 -33.45
N TYR A 297 6.81 -7.02 -32.96
CA TYR A 297 6.20 -6.90 -31.65
C TYR A 297 7.24 -6.93 -30.51
N GLY A 298 8.24 -7.81 -30.58
CA GLY A 298 9.34 -7.86 -29.60
C GLY A 298 10.17 -6.57 -29.59
N VAL A 299 10.53 -6.04 -30.76
CA VAL A 299 11.23 -4.76 -30.89
C VAL A 299 10.38 -3.60 -30.37
N PHE A 300 9.09 -3.57 -30.74
CA PHE A 300 8.15 -2.58 -30.22
C PHE A 300 8.08 -2.64 -28.70
N LEU A 301 7.97 -3.83 -28.12
CA LEU A 301 7.87 -4.00 -26.68
C LEU A 301 9.14 -3.53 -25.95
N LEU A 302 10.32 -3.90 -26.46
CA LEU A 302 11.61 -3.44 -25.92
C LEU A 302 11.73 -1.91 -25.98
N LEU A 303 11.43 -1.34 -27.14
CA LEU A 303 11.47 0.11 -27.33
C LEU A 303 10.45 0.82 -26.45
N TYR A 304 9.25 0.25 -26.31
CA TYR A 304 8.20 0.80 -25.48
C TYR A 304 8.61 0.83 -24.00
N VAL A 305 9.09 -0.29 -23.46
CA VAL A 305 9.53 -0.35 -22.05
C VAL A 305 10.72 0.57 -21.80
N TYR A 306 11.63 0.69 -22.77
CA TYR A 306 12.77 1.59 -22.69
C TYR A 306 12.38 3.07 -22.75
N LEU A 307 11.47 3.45 -23.65
CA LEU A 307 11.05 4.85 -23.84
C LEU A 307 10.02 5.32 -22.79
N PHE A 308 9.24 4.41 -22.21
CA PHE A 308 8.13 4.71 -21.31
C PHE A 308 8.23 4.00 -19.96
N PRO A 309 9.31 4.22 -19.17
CA PRO A 309 9.54 3.51 -17.90
C PRO A 309 8.47 3.82 -16.83
N ASP A 310 7.86 5.01 -16.86
CA ASP A 310 6.74 5.42 -16.01
C ASP A 310 5.36 5.29 -16.70
N GLY A 311 5.34 4.70 -17.90
CA GLY A 311 4.18 4.61 -18.80
C GLY A 311 3.95 5.86 -19.66
N LEU A 312 2.86 5.87 -20.44
CA LEU A 312 2.56 6.94 -21.43
C LEU A 312 1.95 8.22 -20.84
N LEU A 313 1.26 8.11 -19.70
CA LEU A 313 0.53 9.24 -19.10
C LEU A 313 1.40 10.42 -18.62
N PRO A 314 2.59 10.21 -18.04
CA PRO A 314 3.49 11.31 -17.65
C PRO A 314 3.92 12.19 -18.83
N LEU A 315 4.07 11.63 -20.03
CA LEU A 315 4.42 12.36 -21.26
C LEU A 315 3.24 13.17 -21.80
N ALA A 316 2.02 12.62 -21.75
CA ALA A 316 0.81 13.37 -22.08
C ALA A 316 0.61 14.55 -21.10
N LYS A 317 0.88 14.33 -19.80
CA LYS A 317 0.84 15.38 -18.77
C LYS A 317 1.92 16.46 -19.02
N SER A 318 3.13 16.11 -19.43
CA SER A 318 4.21 17.08 -19.67
C SER A 318 4.04 17.86 -20.98
N ALA A 319 3.56 17.22 -22.05
CA ALA A 319 3.22 17.88 -23.32
C ALA A 319 2.04 18.85 -23.16
N PHE A 320 1.01 18.46 -22.41
CA PHE A 320 -0.12 19.32 -22.12
C PHE A 320 0.23 20.45 -21.14
N ARG A 321 1.10 20.19 -20.15
CA ARG A 321 1.64 21.23 -19.25
C ARG A 321 2.44 22.29 -20.00
N ARG A 322 3.19 21.90 -21.05
CA ARG A 322 3.84 22.83 -21.98
C ARG A 322 2.86 23.63 -22.84
N ALA A 323 1.69 23.06 -23.16
CA ALA A 323 0.68 23.71 -24.00
C ALA A 323 -0.26 24.65 -23.24
N VAL A 324 -0.54 24.37 -21.96
CA VAL A 324 -1.50 25.14 -21.14
C VAL A 324 -0.83 26.09 -20.14
N GLY A 325 0.50 26.05 -20.02
CA GLY A 325 1.26 26.86 -19.07
C GLY A 325 1.19 26.31 -17.65
N ASP A 326 2.22 26.59 -16.85
CA ASP A 326 2.28 26.17 -15.45
C ASP A 326 1.16 26.87 -14.65
N PRO A 327 0.42 26.16 -13.78
CA PRO A 327 -0.28 26.85 -12.71
C PRO A 327 0.80 27.51 -11.82
N PRO A 328 0.64 28.78 -11.41
CA PRO A 328 1.55 29.37 -10.44
C PRO A 328 1.56 28.51 -9.17
N SER A 329 2.67 27.84 -8.92
CA SER A 329 3.00 27.25 -7.63
C SER A 329 3.38 28.38 -6.69
N GLY A 330 2.40 28.89 -5.95
CA GLY A 330 2.62 29.95 -4.96
C GLY A 330 1.55 31.03 -5.04
N THR A 331 0.53 30.88 -4.21
CA THR A 331 -0.15 31.92 -3.43
C THR A 331 -1.37 31.29 -2.76
N ALA A 332 -1.12 30.39 -1.82
CA ALA A 332 -2.09 30.13 -0.76
C ALA A 332 -2.16 31.40 0.08
N SER A 333 -3.31 32.07 0.00
CA SER A 333 -3.55 33.38 0.59
C SER A 333 -3.28 33.40 2.10
N HIS A 334 -2.85 34.55 2.63
CA HIS A 334 -2.74 34.90 4.06
C HIS A 334 -3.96 34.50 4.95
N ARG A 335 -5.05 34.03 4.36
CA ARG A 335 -6.28 33.58 5.00
C ARG A 335 -6.25 32.11 5.46
N GLU A 336 -5.42 31.25 4.85
CA GLU A 336 -5.21 29.86 5.33
C GLU A 336 -4.41 29.86 6.64
N LEU A 337 -3.39 30.73 6.78
CA LEU A 337 -2.70 30.95 8.06
C LEU A 337 -3.61 31.57 9.13
N ALA A 338 -4.52 32.48 8.77
CA ALA A 338 -5.45 33.08 9.74
C ALA A 338 -6.50 32.10 10.31
N LEU A 339 -6.82 31.02 9.57
CA LEU A 339 -7.65 29.92 10.07
C LEU A 339 -6.87 29.02 11.04
N VAL A 340 -5.55 28.94 10.88
CA VAL A 340 -4.64 28.26 11.83
C VAL A 340 -4.58 29.04 13.14
N ASP A 341 -4.45 30.39 13.10
CA ASP A 341 -4.37 31.26 14.28
C ASP A 341 -5.65 31.29 15.13
N ALA A 342 -6.83 31.19 14.51
CA ALA A 342 -8.11 31.16 15.22
C ALA A 342 -8.43 29.77 15.83
N ALA A 343 -7.80 28.71 15.31
CA ALA A 343 -7.98 27.34 15.76
C ALA A 343 -6.99 26.96 16.87
N THR A 344 -5.78 27.54 16.89
CA THR A 344 -4.81 27.45 18.01
C THR A 344 -5.41 27.98 19.32
N ALA A 345 -6.05 29.15 19.30
CA ALA A 345 -6.69 29.74 20.49
C ALA A 345 -7.85 28.88 21.07
N ARG A 346 -8.52 28.06 20.25
CA ARG A 346 -9.58 27.14 20.71
C ARG A 346 -9.03 25.78 21.16
N ALA A 347 -7.91 25.33 20.60
CA ALA A 347 -7.23 24.11 21.01
C ALA A 347 -6.56 24.26 22.39
N GLU A 348 -6.04 25.44 22.71
CA GLU A 348 -5.52 25.78 24.05
C GLU A 348 -6.63 25.68 25.11
N ALA A 349 -7.83 26.18 24.81
CA ALA A 349 -8.98 26.10 25.71
C ALA A 349 -9.52 24.66 25.91
N ALA A 350 -9.36 23.77 24.93
CA ALA A 350 -9.75 22.36 25.05
C ALA A 350 -8.71 21.51 25.81
N ARG A 351 -7.42 21.85 25.70
CA ARG A 351 -6.33 21.21 26.46
C ARG A 351 -6.39 21.55 27.96
N GLN A 352 -6.79 22.77 28.32
CA GLN A 352 -7.00 23.16 29.72
C GLN A 352 -8.08 22.34 30.43
N ASN A 353 -9.11 21.87 29.72
CA ASN A 353 -10.15 21.01 30.29
C ASN A 353 -9.76 19.52 30.41
N GLN A 354 -8.68 19.07 29.76
CA GLN A 354 -8.15 17.70 29.91
C GLN A 354 -7.02 17.60 30.95
N ALA A 355 -6.40 18.72 31.32
CA ALA A 355 -5.37 18.78 32.34
C ALA A 355 -5.89 18.60 33.79
N GLU A 356 -7.21 18.69 34.02
CA GLU A 356 -7.81 18.61 35.37
C GLU A 356 -8.37 17.22 35.74
N GLY A 357 -8.07 16.16 34.96
CA GLY A 357 -8.73 14.85 35.10
C GLY A 357 -7.87 13.62 35.45
N GLN A 358 -6.55 13.72 35.64
CA GLN A 358 -5.70 12.53 35.84
C GLN A 358 -4.99 12.56 37.20
N GLY A 359 -5.63 11.93 38.20
CA GLY A 359 -4.92 11.41 39.35
C GLY A 359 -3.89 10.36 38.90
N ALA A 360 -2.71 10.38 39.52
CA ALA A 360 -1.58 9.52 39.20
C ALA A 360 -1.94 8.03 39.27
N ASP A 361 -2.26 7.45 38.12
CA ASP A 361 -2.44 6.01 37.98
C ASP A 361 -1.03 5.39 37.83
N SER A 362 -0.60 4.62 38.84
CA SER A 362 0.76 4.05 38.92
C SER A 362 1.04 2.93 37.91
N THR A 363 0.09 2.64 37.03
CA THR A 363 0.15 1.52 36.08
C THR A 363 1.00 1.90 34.87
N PRO A 364 2.08 1.15 34.53
CA PRO A 364 2.94 1.48 33.38
C PRO A 364 2.17 1.41 32.04
N ILE A 365 2.54 2.27 31.08
CA ILE A 365 1.92 2.29 29.73
C ILE A 365 2.16 0.96 29.02
N ILE A 366 3.40 0.49 29.07
CA ILE A 366 3.81 -0.79 28.53
C ILE A 366 4.74 -1.50 29.51
N ALA A 367 4.54 -2.81 29.65
CA ALA A 367 5.39 -3.67 30.45
C ALA A 367 5.61 -5.03 29.75
N LEU A 368 6.76 -5.64 30.01
CA LEU A 368 7.14 -6.99 29.66
C LEU A 368 7.18 -7.82 30.94
N GLU A 369 6.55 -8.99 30.92
CA GLU A 369 6.57 -9.97 32.01
C GLU A 369 7.17 -11.27 31.47
N ASN A 370 8.39 -11.58 31.91
CA ASN A 370 9.19 -12.74 31.48
C ASN A 370 9.20 -12.93 29.94
N ALA A 371 9.25 -11.82 29.19
CA ALA A 371 9.05 -11.83 27.74
C ALA A 371 10.30 -12.31 27.00
N SER A 372 10.16 -13.32 26.14
CA SER A 372 11.23 -13.82 25.29
C SER A 372 10.88 -13.72 23.81
N CYS A 373 11.91 -13.66 22.96
CA CYS A 373 11.77 -13.69 21.51
C CYS A 373 12.82 -14.60 20.89
N ALA A 374 12.38 -15.51 20.03
CA ALA A 374 13.24 -16.41 19.26
C ALA A 374 12.87 -16.41 17.77
N PHE A 375 13.87 -16.54 16.91
CA PHE A 375 13.74 -16.73 15.47
C PHE A 375 14.27 -18.11 15.09
N GLY A 376 13.36 -19.07 14.91
CA GLY A 376 13.76 -20.47 14.74
C GLY A 376 14.46 -20.98 16.00
N ALA A 377 15.70 -21.45 15.86
CA ALA A 377 16.50 -21.94 16.98
C ALA A 377 17.25 -20.83 17.74
N LEU A 378 17.34 -19.61 17.20
CA LEU A 378 18.07 -18.51 17.82
C LEU A 378 17.16 -17.73 18.77
N LYS A 379 17.37 -17.88 20.09
CA LYS A 379 16.74 -17.02 21.11
C LYS A 379 17.54 -15.71 21.20
N VAL A 380 16.85 -14.58 21.05
CA VAL A 380 17.47 -13.23 21.00
C VAL A 380 17.14 -12.41 22.24
N LEU A 381 15.94 -12.59 22.82
CA LEU A 381 15.56 -11.98 24.10
C LEU A 381 15.22 -13.09 25.10
N HIS A 382 15.67 -12.93 26.33
CA HIS A 382 15.65 -13.97 27.36
C HIS A 382 14.91 -13.48 28.61
N GLY A 383 13.61 -13.77 28.70
CA GLY A 383 12.82 -13.60 29.92
C GLY A 383 12.86 -12.18 30.50
N LEU A 384 12.55 -11.18 29.68
CA LEU A 384 12.64 -9.78 30.07
C LEU A 384 11.48 -9.37 30.98
N ASP A 385 11.83 -8.84 32.15
CA ASP A 385 10.93 -8.11 33.05
C ASP A 385 11.27 -6.62 32.99
N TRP A 386 10.36 -5.80 32.46
CA TRP A 386 10.62 -4.39 32.19
C TRP A 386 9.34 -3.57 32.11
N SER A 387 9.41 -2.29 32.51
CA SER A 387 8.31 -1.34 32.31
C SER A 387 8.84 0.04 31.96
N VAL A 388 8.14 0.74 31.06
CA VAL A 388 8.50 2.12 30.71
C VAL A 388 8.06 3.09 31.81
N ARG A 389 8.90 4.08 32.13
CA ARG A 389 8.49 5.18 32.99
C ARG A 389 7.67 6.18 32.17
N ARG A 390 6.49 6.54 32.69
CA ARG A 390 5.55 7.44 31.99
C ARG A 390 6.03 8.89 31.97
N GLY A 391 5.69 9.60 30.90
CA GLY A 391 5.79 11.06 30.80
C GLY A 391 7.23 11.57 30.88
N CYS A 392 8.20 10.77 30.45
CA CYS A 392 9.61 11.12 30.44
C CYS A 392 10.32 10.46 29.25
N ILE A 393 11.58 10.80 29.04
CA ILE A 393 12.41 10.24 27.99
C ILE A 393 13.18 9.04 28.57
N ASN A 394 12.93 7.87 28.01
CA ASN A 394 13.55 6.60 28.37
C ASN A 394 14.57 6.22 27.29
N GLY A 395 15.79 5.87 27.67
CA GLY A 395 16.82 5.37 26.76
C GLY A 395 16.96 3.85 26.86
N LEU A 396 17.09 3.18 25.73
CA LEU A 396 17.49 1.78 25.62
C LEU A 396 18.86 1.70 24.95
N ILE A 397 19.87 1.32 25.73
CA ILE A 397 21.25 1.22 25.28
C ILE A 397 21.75 -0.22 25.39
N GLY A 398 22.87 -0.51 24.74
CA GLY A 398 23.52 -1.81 24.77
C GLY A 398 24.54 -1.99 23.66
N PRO A 399 25.47 -2.96 23.75
CA PRO A 399 26.39 -3.31 22.68
C PRO A 399 25.69 -3.70 21.36
N ASN A 400 26.47 -3.78 20.28
CA ASN A 400 25.96 -4.27 19.00
C ASN A 400 25.57 -5.75 19.13
N GLY A 401 24.38 -6.10 18.64
CA GLY A 401 23.85 -7.46 18.78
C GLY A 401 23.15 -7.76 20.11
N ALA A 402 23.09 -6.82 21.06
CA ALA A 402 22.42 -7.02 22.35
C ALA A 402 20.90 -7.30 22.26
N GLY A 403 20.26 -7.02 21.12
CA GLY A 403 18.83 -7.26 20.90
C GLY A 403 17.92 -6.03 20.92
N LYS A 404 18.47 -4.79 20.92
CA LYS A 404 17.71 -3.53 21.00
C LYS A 404 16.60 -3.40 19.94
N THR A 405 16.94 -3.63 18.67
CA THR A 405 15.95 -3.60 17.57
C THR A 405 14.91 -4.71 17.73
N THR A 406 15.31 -5.89 18.22
CA THR A 406 14.39 -7.00 18.51
C THR A 406 13.42 -6.63 19.62
N PHE A 407 13.89 -5.92 20.65
CA PHE A 407 13.08 -5.37 21.73
C PHE A 407 11.99 -4.42 21.18
N PHE A 408 12.36 -3.44 20.34
CA PHE A 408 11.38 -2.57 19.67
C PHE A 408 10.40 -3.36 18.79
N ASN A 409 10.89 -4.37 18.06
CA ASN A 409 10.05 -5.20 17.22
C ASN A 409 9.06 -6.04 18.03
N VAL A 410 9.41 -6.49 19.23
CA VAL A 410 8.50 -7.16 20.17
C VAL A 410 7.41 -6.20 20.64
N LEU A 411 7.78 -5.00 21.12
CA LEU A 411 6.79 -4.02 21.59
C LEU A 411 5.80 -3.61 20.49
N THR A 412 6.29 -3.50 19.25
CA THR A 412 5.51 -3.07 18.09
C THR A 412 4.79 -4.24 17.40
N GLY A 413 5.04 -5.49 17.78
CA GLY A 413 4.42 -6.67 17.18
C GLY A 413 4.97 -7.09 15.81
N VAL A 414 6.13 -6.57 15.42
CA VAL A 414 6.85 -7.02 14.22
C VAL A 414 7.59 -8.34 14.48
N ALA A 415 8.12 -8.51 15.69
CA ALA A 415 8.68 -9.77 16.17
C ALA A 415 7.68 -10.42 17.14
N PRO A 416 7.54 -11.75 17.12
CA PRO A 416 6.63 -12.43 18.02
C PRO A 416 7.19 -12.48 19.44
N VAL A 417 6.29 -12.47 20.43
CA VAL A 417 6.60 -12.89 21.79
C VAL A 417 6.45 -14.41 21.85
N THR A 418 7.56 -15.12 22.06
CA THR A 418 7.57 -16.60 22.07
C THR A 418 7.22 -17.16 23.43
N GLU A 419 7.59 -16.45 24.51
CA GLU A 419 7.27 -16.78 25.91
C GLU A 419 7.01 -15.47 26.67
N GLY A 420 6.26 -15.53 27.76
CA GLY A 420 5.92 -14.36 28.57
C GLY A 420 4.74 -13.55 28.03
N THR A 421 4.57 -12.33 28.51
CA THR A 421 3.43 -11.47 28.17
C THR A 421 3.85 -10.01 28.03
N VAL A 422 3.24 -9.32 27.07
CA VAL A 422 3.31 -7.85 26.95
C VAL A 422 2.03 -7.29 27.52
N ARG A 423 2.12 -6.25 28.35
CA ARG A 423 0.97 -5.54 28.89
C ARG A 423 0.91 -4.12 28.37
N TRP A 424 -0.28 -3.67 28.04
CA TRP A 424 -0.59 -2.28 27.68
C TRP A 424 -1.58 -1.74 28.70
N HIS A 425 -1.19 -0.73 29.48
CA HIS A 425 -1.96 -0.22 30.64
C HIS A 425 -2.39 -1.35 31.59
N GLY A 426 -1.46 -2.25 31.93
CA GLY A 426 -1.70 -3.40 32.80
C GLY A 426 -2.50 -4.56 32.19
N ALA A 427 -3.17 -4.35 31.05
CA ALA A 427 -3.91 -5.41 30.36
C ALA A 427 -2.99 -6.22 29.42
N PRO A 428 -3.06 -7.57 29.42
CA PRO A 428 -2.27 -8.37 28.49
C PRO A 428 -2.66 -8.09 27.05
N VAL A 429 -1.67 -7.99 26.17
CA VAL A 429 -1.85 -7.74 24.73
C VAL A 429 -0.94 -8.66 23.92
N VAL A 430 -1.44 -9.13 22.79
CA VAL A 430 -0.60 -9.68 21.71
C VAL A 430 -0.25 -8.52 20.78
N PRO A 431 1.00 -8.03 20.77
CA PRO A 431 1.35 -6.88 19.96
C PRO A 431 1.17 -7.19 18.47
N VAL A 432 0.43 -6.32 17.79
CA VAL A 432 0.27 -6.33 16.34
C VAL A 432 0.46 -4.88 15.87
N PRO A 433 1.29 -4.58 14.86
CA PRO A 433 1.71 -3.21 14.55
C PRO A 433 0.53 -2.24 14.40
N GLY A 434 -0.45 -2.60 13.58
CA GLY A 434 -1.60 -1.71 13.35
C GLY A 434 -2.53 -1.54 14.55
N GLU A 435 -2.50 -2.47 15.51
CA GLU A 435 -3.27 -2.39 16.76
C GLU A 435 -2.53 -1.54 17.80
N MET A 436 -1.20 -1.69 17.89
CA MET A 436 -0.37 -0.86 18.77
C MET A 436 -0.46 0.62 18.40
N VAL A 437 -0.49 0.93 17.09
CA VAL A 437 -0.73 2.31 16.62
C VAL A 437 -2.06 2.87 17.08
N ARG A 438 -3.15 2.09 16.96
CA ARG A 438 -4.47 2.51 17.43
C ARG A 438 -4.52 2.74 18.93
N ARG A 439 -3.80 1.90 19.68
CA ARG A 439 -3.65 2.00 21.13
C ARG A 439 -2.85 3.23 21.57
N GLY A 440 -2.07 3.84 20.67
CA GLY A 440 -1.32 5.07 20.94
C GLY A 440 0.19 4.88 20.98
N MET A 441 0.72 3.81 20.36
CA MET A 441 2.16 3.62 20.17
C MET A 441 2.56 3.94 18.73
N SER A 442 3.53 4.85 18.56
CA SER A 442 4.13 5.12 17.25
C SER A 442 5.61 4.83 17.26
N ARG A 443 6.20 4.56 16.10
CA ARG A 443 7.64 4.33 15.97
C ARG A 443 8.23 5.02 14.76
N THR A 444 9.48 5.45 14.88
CA THR A 444 10.35 5.77 13.74
C THR A 444 11.30 4.60 13.45
N PHE A 445 12.22 4.80 12.51
CA PHE A 445 13.15 3.78 12.03
C PHE A 445 14.56 4.36 11.97
N GLN A 446 15.57 3.50 12.17
CA GLN A 446 16.98 3.85 12.05
C GLN A 446 17.29 4.65 10.77
N HIS A 447 16.79 4.17 9.63
CA HIS A 447 16.78 4.95 8.38
C HIS A 447 15.44 5.66 8.24
N ALA A 448 15.46 6.99 8.16
CA ALA A 448 14.25 7.80 8.06
C ALA A 448 13.41 7.39 6.84
N ARG A 449 12.21 6.86 7.09
CA ARG A 449 11.25 6.47 6.07
C ARG A 449 10.20 7.55 5.93
N VAL A 450 10.05 8.09 4.73
CA VAL A 450 9.01 9.05 4.33
C VAL A 450 8.42 8.63 3.00
N PHE A 451 7.27 9.17 2.61
CA PHE A 451 6.73 8.95 1.28
C PHE A 451 7.46 9.81 0.25
N GLU A 452 8.06 9.17 -0.75
CA GLU A 452 8.90 9.79 -1.78
C GLU A 452 8.11 10.65 -2.74
N ASP A 453 6.89 10.22 -3.04
CA ASP A 453 6.00 10.83 -4.03
C ASP A 453 4.97 11.80 -3.42
N GLN A 454 4.86 11.85 -2.09
CA GLN A 454 3.94 12.74 -1.38
C GLN A 454 4.66 13.99 -0.88
N THR A 455 3.91 15.07 -0.69
CA THR A 455 4.43 16.25 0.00
C THR A 455 4.59 15.98 1.49
N VAL A 456 5.39 16.78 2.19
CA VAL A 456 5.53 16.69 3.66
C VAL A 456 4.18 16.82 4.36
N ALA A 457 3.39 17.83 4.00
CA ALA A 457 2.06 18.06 4.57
C ALA A 457 1.11 16.88 4.31
N ASP A 458 1.08 16.38 3.07
CA ASP A 458 0.27 15.21 2.71
C ASP A 458 0.69 13.96 3.49
N SER A 459 1.99 13.79 3.72
CA SER A 459 2.54 12.64 4.45
C SER A 459 2.10 12.64 5.91
N ILE A 460 2.11 13.82 6.56
CA ILE A 460 1.66 14.00 7.94
C ILE A 460 0.14 13.77 8.04
N LEU A 461 -0.65 14.36 7.13
CA LEU A 461 -2.10 14.14 7.09
C LEU A 461 -2.46 12.67 6.87
N LEU A 462 -1.76 12.01 5.96
CA LEU A 462 -1.96 10.61 5.64
C LEU A 462 -1.58 9.72 6.83
N ALA A 463 -0.50 10.03 7.55
CA ALA A 463 -0.12 9.35 8.78
C ALA A 463 -1.19 9.48 9.87
N ALA A 464 -1.73 10.69 10.09
CA ALA A 464 -2.82 10.93 11.02
C ALA A 464 -4.06 10.11 10.64
N GLU A 465 -4.48 10.14 9.38
CA GLU A 465 -5.67 9.44 8.90
C GLU A 465 -5.55 7.91 9.03
N LEU A 466 -4.41 7.34 8.63
CA LEU A 466 -4.18 5.90 8.64
C LEU A 466 -4.09 5.32 10.05
N SER A 467 -3.68 6.12 11.03
CA SER A 467 -3.67 5.73 12.44
C SER A 467 -5.06 5.39 12.97
N ARG A 468 -6.11 5.95 12.32
CA ARG A 468 -7.53 5.87 12.73
C ARG A 468 -7.77 6.33 14.17
N ARG A 469 -6.89 7.17 14.70
CA ARG A 469 -7.11 7.92 15.93
C ARG A 469 -7.79 9.24 15.58
N ALA A 470 -8.61 9.75 16.50
CA ALA A 470 -9.18 11.07 16.36
C ALA A 470 -8.06 12.09 16.62
N VAL A 471 -7.54 12.68 15.56
CA VAL A 471 -6.50 13.70 15.63
C VAL A 471 -7.16 15.06 15.37
N PRO A 472 -6.88 16.09 16.20
CA PRO A 472 -7.40 17.44 15.95
C PRO A 472 -7.02 17.95 14.56
N GLU A 473 -7.93 18.66 13.89
CA GLU A 473 -7.66 19.25 12.56
C GLU A 473 -6.45 20.21 12.58
N THR A 474 -6.15 20.79 13.74
CA THR A 474 -5.02 21.71 13.97
C THR A 474 -3.65 21.03 14.05
N HIS A 475 -3.62 19.70 14.14
CA HIS A 475 -2.40 18.95 14.43
C HIS A 475 -1.36 19.03 13.31
N LEU A 476 -1.79 19.20 12.05
CA LEU A 476 -0.88 19.42 10.93
C LEU A 476 -0.10 20.73 11.10
N GLY A 477 -0.79 21.83 11.41
CA GLY A 477 -0.15 23.14 11.57
C GLY A 477 0.86 23.14 12.72
N TRP A 478 0.48 22.53 13.84
CA TRP A 478 1.38 22.29 14.96
C TRP A 478 2.62 21.49 14.53
N ALA A 479 2.45 20.34 13.88
CA ALA A 479 3.58 19.49 13.48
C ALA A 479 4.52 20.22 12.51
N LEU A 480 3.99 20.92 11.52
CA LEU A 480 4.80 21.69 10.59
C LEU A 480 5.59 22.80 11.29
N SER A 481 4.95 23.52 12.22
CA SER A 481 5.60 24.59 12.97
C SER A 481 6.66 24.05 13.95
N PHE A 482 6.30 23.07 14.79
CA PHE A 482 7.17 22.50 15.81
C PHE A 482 8.46 21.90 15.20
N PHE A 483 8.31 21.16 14.10
CA PHE A 483 9.45 20.54 13.40
C PHE A 483 10.14 21.48 12.41
N ASN A 484 9.78 22.76 12.31
CA ASN A 484 10.32 23.71 11.33
C ASN A 484 10.21 23.22 9.87
N LEU A 485 9.08 22.59 9.53
CA LEU A 485 8.81 22.02 8.21
C LEU A 485 7.90 22.90 7.34
N THR A 486 7.47 24.06 7.83
CA THR A 486 6.54 24.96 7.13
C THR A 486 7.04 25.34 5.73
N ASP A 487 8.32 25.68 5.58
CA ASP A 487 8.90 26.11 4.30
C ASP A 487 9.00 24.98 3.27
N VAL A 488 9.04 23.73 3.75
CA VAL A 488 9.12 22.52 2.91
C VAL A 488 7.82 21.71 2.91
N ALA A 489 6.73 22.28 3.43
CA ALA A 489 5.44 21.59 3.58
C ALA A 489 4.93 21.01 2.24
N PHE A 490 5.21 21.68 1.13
CA PHE A 490 4.81 21.28 -0.22
C PHE A 490 5.92 20.59 -1.03
N SER A 491 7.11 20.44 -0.46
CA SER A 491 8.20 19.66 -1.06
C SER A 491 7.91 18.17 -0.97
N ARG A 492 8.34 17.38 -1.96
CA ARG A 492 8.17 15.93 -1.92
C ARG A 492 9.24 15.28 -1.03
N GLY A 493 8.93 14.11 -0.46
CA GLY A 493 9.88 13.37 0.37
C GLY A 493 11.24 13.14 -0.31
N ARG A 494 11.24 12.85 -1.61
CA ARG A 494 12.46 12.66 -2.42
C ARG A 494 13.39 13.87 -2.48
N ASP A 495 12.85 15.07 -2.29
CA ASP A 495 13.56 16.34 -2.44
C ASP A 495 14.10 16.88 -1.09
N LEU A 496 13.84 16.17 0.02
CA LEU A 496 14.24 16.59 1.37
C LEU A 496 15.71 16.29 1.67
N THR A 497 16.35 17.16 2.45
CA THR A 497 17.65 16.87 3.05
C THR A 497 17.55 15.74 4.07
N HIS A 498 18.67 15.12 4.44
CA HIS A 498 18.70 14.04 5.43
C HIS A 498 18.06 14.46 6.77
N TYR A 499 18.39 15.65 7.26
CA TYR A 499 17.82 16.23 8.47
C TYR A 499 16.30 16.49 8.36
N GLN A 500 15.85 17.13 7.27
CA GLN A 500 14.42 17.37 7.02
C GLN A 500 13.61 16.07 6.94
N ARG A 501 14.22 15.03 6.36
CA ARG A 501 13.62 13.70 6.25
C ARG A 501 13.46 13.03 7.62
N ARG A 502 14.44 13.19 8.51
CA ARG A 502 14.37 12.74 9.91
C ARG A 502 13.26 13.46 10.67
N LEU A 503 13.20 14.79 10.57
CA LEU A 503 12.14 15.61 11.17
C LEU A 503 10.76 15.22 10.65
N THR A 504 10.61 15.03 9.33
CA THR A 504 9.35 14.60 8.71
C THR A 504 8.91 13.22 9.20
N SER A 505 9.84 12.27 9.33
CA SER A 505 9.57 10.94 9.89
C SER A 505 9.04 11.01 11.33
N ILE A 506 9.64 11.85 12.18
CA ILE A 506 9.17 12.05 13.56
C ILE A 506 7.81 12.77 13.56
N ALA A 507 7.61 13.78 12.72
CA ALA A 507 6.34 14.48 12.56
C ALA A 507 5.21 13.53 12.14
N MET A 508 5.48 12.61 11.21
CA MET A 508 4.53 11.56 10.80
C MET A 508 4.22 10.59 11.94
N ALA A 509 5.20 10.18 12.74
CA ALA A 509 4.97 9.33 13.91
C ALA A 509 4.09 10.07 14.95
N MET A 510 4.37 11.36 15.16
CA MET A 510 3.58 12.22 16.04
C MET A 510 2.20 12.58 15.49
N ALA A 511 1.95 12.40 14.19
CA ALA A 511 0.69 12.74 13.55
C ALA A 511 -0.51 12.01 14.17
N SER A 512 -0.29 10.89 14.85
CA SER A 512 -1.32 10.10 15.53
C SER A 512 -1.55 10.48 17.01
N SER A 513 -0.84 11.49 17.51
CA SER A 513 -0.78 11.88 18.93
C SER A 513 -0.54 10.66 19.83
N PRO A 514 0.62 10.00 19.70
CA PRO A 514 0.93 8.80 20.46
C PRO A 514 1.16 9.11 21.95
N GLU A 515 0.74 8.18 22.81
CA GLU A 515 1.08 8.17 24.24
C GLU A 515 2.51 7.65 24.46
N LEU A 516 2.94 6.70 23.61
CA LEU A 516 4.31 6.16 23.60
C LEU A 516 4.93 6.32 22.20
N LEU A 517 6.00 7.11 22.12
CA LEU A 517 6.78 7.30 20.91
C LEU A 517 8.09 6.52 20.99
N LEU A 518 8.32 5.63 20.03
CA LEU A 518 9.56 4.89 19.89
C LEU A 518 10.47 5.56 18.85
N LEU A 519 11.67 5.95 19.26
CA LEU A 519 12.67 6.57 18.38
C LEU A 519 13.86 5.62 18.19
N ASP A 520 14.05 5.11 16.98
CA ASP A 520 15.12 4.17 16.67
C ASP A 520 16.28 4.93 16.03
N GLU A 521 17.34 5.19 16.81
CA GLU A 521 18.53 5.96 16.43
C GLU A 521 18.21 7.30 15.73
N PRO A 522 17.39 8.17 16.34
CA PRO A 522 17.00 9.43 15.72
C PRO A 522 18.18 10.35 15.38
N LEU A 523 19.30 10.25 16.08
CA LEU A 523 20.47 11.13 15.92
C LEU A 523 21.52 10.56 14.94
N ALA A 524 21.34 9.32 14.48
CA ALA A 524 22.32 8.67 13.61
C ALA A 524 22.44 9.40 12.25
N GLY A 525 23.69 9.60 11.83
CA GLY A 525 24.05 10.21 10.54
C GLY A 525 23.91 11.74 10.48
N LEU A 526 23.67 12.40 11.62
CA LEU A 526 23.63 13.87 11.73
C LEU A 526 24.99 14.41 12.20
N ASP A 527 25.29 15.65 11.82
CA ASP A 527 26.45 16.37 12.38
C ASP A 527 26.19 16.86 13.81
N ASP A 528 27.20 17.40 14.49
CA ASP A 528 27.10 17.80 15.90
C ASP A 528 26.13 18.99 16.12
N THR A 529 25.86 19.79 15.10
CA THR A 529 24.91 20.91 15.20
C THR A 529 23.49 20.41 15.03
N GLU A 530 23.25 19.59 14.01
CA GLU A 530 21.98 18.92 13.75
C GLU A 530 21.59 17.97 14.90
N THR A 531 22.54 17.24 15.46
CA THR A 531 22.35 16.37 16.65
C THR A 531 21.84 17.20 17.83
N ARG A 532 22.52 18.30 18.19
CA ARG A 532 22.10 19.18 19.30
C ARG A 532 20.77 19.87 19.03
N GLU A 533 20.45 20.19 17.78
CA GLU A 533 19.15 20.75 17.43
C GLU A 533 18.03 19.71 17.59
N LEU A 534 18.24 18.49 17.10
CA LEU A 534 17.25 17.42 17.19
C LEU A 534 17.05 16.94 18.63
N SER A 535 18.11 16.79 19.43
CA SER A 535 18.00 16.45 20.86
C SER A 535 17.16 17.48 21.60
N ARG A 536 17.38 18.79 21.36
CA ARG A 536 16.54 19.86 21.92
C ARG A 536 15.09 19.78 21.45
N LYS A 537 14.84 19.44 20.18
CA LYS A 537 13.47 19.24 19.67
C LYS A 537 12.79 18.04 20.33
N ILE A 538 13.49 16.94 20.55
CA ILE A 538 12.94 15.75 21.23
C ILE A 538 12.60 16.08 22.69
N ALA A 539 13.49 16.77 23.40
CA ALA A 539 13.23 17.25 24.76
C ALA A 539 12.01 18.18 24.82
N GLY A 540 11.97 19.19 23.94
CA GLY A 540 10.83 20.12 23.85
C GLY A 540 9.53 19.41 23.48
N LEU A 541 9.58 18.35 22.67
CA LEU A 541 8.42 17.57 22.25
C LEU A 541 7.79 16.86 23.45
N GLN A 542 8.61 16.21 24.27
CA GLN A 542 8.14 15.56 25.49
C GLN A 542 7.57 16.57 26.48
N GLN A 543 8.22 17.73 26.65
CA GLN A 543 7.74 18.78 27.55
C GLN A 543 6.40 19.37 27.10
N GLU A 544 6.21 19.60 25.80
CA GLU A 544 5.00 20.22 25.26
C GLU A 544 3.82 19.23 25.19
N THR A 545 4.09 17.97 24.87
CA THR A 545 3.03 16.97 24.63
C THR A 545 2.76 16.05 25.82
N GLY A 546 3.69 15.97 26.78
CA GLY A 546 3.62 15.03 27.90
C GLY A 546 3.70 13.56 27.50
N ASN A 547 4.10 13.26 26.26
CA ASN A 547 4.20 11.88 25.79
C ASN A 547 5.35 11.13 26.48
N THR A 548 5.28 9.81 26.44
CA THR A 548 6.40 8.97 26.87
C THR A 548 7.26 8.68 25.64
N ILE A 549 8.55 8.96 25.72
CA ILE A 549 9.49 8.67 24.63
C ILE A 549 10.37 7.51 25.07
N LEU A 550 10.53 6.50 24.22
CA LEU A 550 11.55 5.47 24.36
C LEU A 550 12.47 5.54 23.15
N LEU A 551 13.75 5.84 23.35
CA LEU A 551 14.73 5.98 22.28
C LEU A 551 15.84 4.95 22.38
N ILE A 552 16.26 4.42 21.23
CA ILE A 552 17.50 3.65 21.10
C ILE A 552 18.56 4.58 20.56
N GLU A 553 19.71 4.60 21.21
CA GLU A 553 20.88 5.32 20.75
C GLU A 553 22.17 4.59 21.13
N HIS A 554 23.24 4.84 20.37
CA HIS A 554 24.54 4.21 20.59
C HIS A 554 25.58 5.15 21.20
N LYS A 555 25.37 6.47 21.07
CA LYS A 555 26.27 7.48 21.64
C LYS A 555 25.92 7.72 23.10
N LEU A 556 26.78 7.29 24.01
CA LEU A 556 26.58 7.46 25.46
C LEU A 556 26.42 8.93 25.86
N SER A 557 27.15 9.86 25.25
CA SER A 557 27.02 11.29 25.56
C SER A 557 25.59 11.83 25.36
N GLU A 558 24.95 11.45 24.25
CA GLU A 558 23.62 11.94 23.89
C GLU A 558 22.53 11.38 24.81
N VAL A 559 22.60 10.09 25.12
CA VAL A 559 21.60 9.45 26.00
C VAL A 559 21.70 9.95 27.43
N MET A 560 22.91 10.28 27.89
CA MET A 560 23.13 10.80 29.24
C MET A 560 22.58 12.22 29.41
N GLU A 561 22.58 13.03 28.34
CA GLU A 561 22.01 14.38 28.34
C GLU A 561 20.49 14.38 28.12
N LEU A 562 19.98 13.48 27.26
CA LEU A 562 18.60 13.53 26.80
C LEU A 562 17.62 12.68 27.63
N CYS A 563 18.06 11.58 28.25
CA CYS A 563 17.17 10.62 28.89
C CYS A 563 17.07 10.80 30.40
N ASP A 564 15.86 10.67 30.94
CA ASP A 564 15.58 10.66 32.39
C ASP A 564 15.86 9.28 33.02
N THR A 565 15.77 8.21 32.23
CA THR A 565 15.95 6.84 32.69
C THR A 565 16.59 6.02 31.56
N LEU A 566 17.60 5.22 31.88
CA LEU A 566 18.30 4.34 30.96
C LEU A 566 18.07 2.88 31.33
N THR A 567 17.80 2.06 30.32
CA THR A 567 17.77 0.60 30.39
C THR A 567 18.93 0.07 29.55
N VAL A 568 19.76 -0.79 30.13
CA VAL A 568 20.88 -1.41 29.42
C VAL A 568 20.55 -2.86 29.11
N LEU A 569 20.60 -3.19 27.83
CA LEU A 569 20.41 -4.53 27.30
C LEU A 569 21.77 -5.10 26.88
N ASP A 570 22.07 -6.32 27.30
CA ASP A 570 23.24 -7.07 26.85
C ASP A 570 22.87 -8.53 26.62
N HIS A 571 23.33 -9.11 25.52
CA HIS A 571 23.01 -10.49 25.12
C HIS A 571 21.53 -10.91 25.33
N GLY A 572 20.59 -9.99 25.09
CA GLY A 572 19.16 -10.26 25.19
C GLY A 572 18.58 -10.29 26.60
N VAL A 573 19.35 -9.88 27.62
CA VAL A 573 18.90 -9.67 29.01
C VAL A 573 19.08 -8.21 29.43
N ILE A 574 18.24 -7.73 30.35
CA ILE A 574 18.41 -6.40 30.95
C ILE A 574 19.42 -6.52 32.09
N ILE A 575 20.52 -5.78 32.00
CA ILE A 575 21.60 -5.82 33.01
C ILE A 575 21.52 -4.65 34.00
N ALA A 576 20.88 -3.54 33.62
CA ALA A 576 20.69 -2.39 34.49
C ALA A 576 19.49 -1.55 34.05
N THR A 577 18.81 -0.90 35.00
CA THR A 577 17.83 0.15 34.76
C THR A 577 17.95 1.19 35.85
N GLY A 578 18.05 2.46 35.49
CA GLY A 578 18.21 3.55 36.46
C GLY A 578 18.37 4.90 35.79
N THR A 579 18.72 5.92 36.57
CA THR A 579 19.13 7.22 36.03
C THR A 579 20.44 7.11 35.23
N PRO A 580 20.73 8.05 34.32
CA PRO A 580 22.02 8.10 33.62
C PRO A 580 23.24 7.95 34.55
N ASP A 581 23.25 8.68 35.67
CA ASP A 581 24.34 8.65 36.64
C ASP A 581 24.50 7.28 37.32
N GLU A 582 23.40 6.61 37.66
CA GLU A 582 23.44 5.26 38.24
C GLU A 582 23.93 4.22 37.24
N VAL A 583 23.48 4.31 35.98
CA VAL A 583 23.85 3.37 34.91
C VAL A 583 25.32 3.52 34.53
N SER A 584 25.84 4.76 34.45
CA SER A 584 27.26 5.01 34.12
C SER A 584 28.25 4.51 35.17
N ARG A 585 27.80 4.34 36.42
CA ARG A 585 28.60 3.82 37.54
C ARG A 585 28.42 2.32 37.78
N ASN A 586 27.53 1.67 37.03
CA ASN A 586 27.26 0.25 37.19
C ASN A 586 28.40 -0.58 36.58
N SER A 587 29.08 -1.39 37.40
CA SER A 587 30.23 -2.19 36.97
C SER A 587 29.88 -3.17 35.86
N THR A 588 28.71 -3.81 35.90
CA THR A 588 28.25 -4.75 34.87
C THR A 588 28.01 -4.04 33.53
N VAL A 589 27.53 -2.80 33.55
CA VAL A 589 27.38 -1.99 32.33
C VAL A 589 28.74 -1.62 31.76
N ILE A 590 29.69 -1.21 32.60
CA ILE A 590 31.05 -0.87 32.19
C ILE A 590 31.74 -2.10 31.57
N GLU A 591 31.66 -3.26 32.20
CA GLU A 591 32.21 -4.53 31.70
C GLU A 591 31.62 -4.92 30.34
N ALA A 592 30.29 -4.80 30.17
CA ALA A 592 29.62 -5.11 28.90
C ALA A 592 30.06 -4.19 27.74
N TYR A 593 30.42 -2.94 28.02
CA TYR A 593 30.84 -1.96 27.01
C TYR A 593 32.35 -1.94 26.73
N LEU A 594 33.19 -2.27 27.71
CA LEU A 594 34.65 -2.26 27.56
C LEU A 594 35.22 -3.64 27.20
N GLY A 595 34.48 -4.73 27.46
CA GLY A 595 35.00 -6.09 27.37
C GLY A 595 35.96 -6.41 28.50
N ASN A 596 36.11 -7.70 28.82
CA ASN A 596 37.20 -8.16 29.69
C ASN A 596 38.51 -8.05 28.90
N GLU A 597 39.32 -7.02 29.17
CA GLU A 597 40.74 -7.03 28.80
C GLU A 597 41.49 -8.17 29.51
#